data_AF-A0A2S2PU94-F1
#
_entry.id   AF-A0A2S2PU94-F1
#
_cell.length_a   1.000
_cell.length_b   1.000
_cell.length_c   1.000
_cell.angle_alpha   90.00
_cell.angle_beta   90.00
_cell.angle_gamma   90.00
#
_symmetry.space_group_name_H-M   'P 1'
#
loop_
_entity.id
_entity.type
_entity.pdbx_description
1 polymer ?
#
loop_
_entity_poly.entity_id
_entity_poly.type
_entity_poly.pdbx_seq_one_letter_code
_entity_poly.pdbx_strand_id
1 'polypeptide(L)'
;MRPLRTCEKKNFKSLIVGFTGLNDAIVPSSKQLSKQLDLNYELYVSMLTNLIAKHDYICATADIWSANNRSYMGIQYLLIFMHTINIDYFIINCDSFVGMTCHFI
;
A
#
# COMPACT_ATOMS: atom_id res chain seq x y z
N MET A 1 -10.15 5.20 -1.32
CA MET A 1 -9.66 4.71 -2.64
C MET A 1 -10.81 4.11 -3.43
N ARG A 2 -10.83 4.24 -4.77
CA ARG A 2 -11.81 3.56 -5.64
C ARG A 2 -11.22 2.21 -6.09
N PRO A 3 -12.06 1.18 -6.33
CA PRO A 3 -11.56 -0.12 -6.77
C PRO A 3 -10.97 -0.04 -8.18
N LEU A 4 -9.94 -0.86 -8.48
CA LEU A 4 -9.28 -0.92 -9.79
C LEU A 4 -10.24 -1.22 -10.95
N ARG A 5 -11.36 -1.90 -10.68
CA ARG A 5 -12.44 -2.11 -11.65
C ARG A 5 -13.04 -0.81 -12.19
N THR A 6 -12.86 0.30 -11.50
CA THR A 6 -13.31 1.63 -11.98
C THR A 6 -12.63 1.99 -13.29
N CYS A 7 -11.38 1.58 -13.51
CA CYS A 7 -10.63 1.82 -14.73
C CYS A 7 -11.24 1.15 -15.97
N GLU A 8 -12.08 0.13 -15.78
CA GLU A 8 -12.77 -0.56 -16.89
C GLU A 8 -14.02 0.18 -17.37
N LYS A 9 -14.56 1.11 -16.57
CA LYS A 9 -15.80 1.81 -16.91
C LYS A 9 -15.59 2.72 -18.11
N LYS A 10 -16.48 2.64 -19.10
CA LYS A 10 -16.44 3.47 -20.32
C LYS A 10 -16.34 4.98 -20.00
N ASN A 11 -17.14 5.45 -19.04
CA ASN A 11 -17.13 6.86 -18.64
C ASN A 11 -15.77 7.29 -18.08
N PHE A 12 -15.11 6.42 -17.32
CA PHE A 12 -13.77 6.69 -16.78
C PHE A 12 -12.74 6.73 -17.92
N LYS A 13 -12.75 5.75 -18.83
CA LYS A 13 -11.85 5.74 -20.01
C LYS A 13 -12.06 6.98 -20.88
N SER A 14 -13.31 7.35 -21.15
CA SER A 14 -13.65 8.56 -21.92
C SER A 14 -13.16 9.84 -21.26
N LEU A 15 -13.23 9.91 -19.93
CA LEU A 15 -12.73 11.04 -19.16
C LEU A 15 -11.19 11.12 -19.25
N ILE A 16 -10.49 10.00 -19.08
CA ILE A 16 -9.02 9.97 -19.20
C ILE A 16 -8.56 10.35 -20.61
N VAL A 17 -9.19 9.80 -21.66
CA VAL A 17 -8.90 10.15 -23.06
C VAL A 17 -9.11 11.64 -23.29
N GLY A 18 -10.24 12.18 -22.82
CA GLY A 18 -10.55 13.61 -22.90
C GLY A 18 -9.52 14.51 -22.20
N PHE A 19 -8.97 14.07 -21.06
CA PHE A 19 -7.89 14.78 -20.37
C PHE A 19 -6.55 14.71 -21.11
N THR A 20 -6.24 13.57 -21.73
CA THR A 20 -4.95 13.38 -22.42
C THR A 20 -4.87 14.04 -23.79
N GLY A 21 -6.00 14.46 -24.37
CA GLY A 21 -6.06 15.08 -25.72
C GLY A 21 -5.64 14.14 -26.86
N LEU A 22 -5.38 12.87 -26.56
CA LEU A 22 -4.90 11.85 -27.48
C LEU A 22 -6.06 10.88 -27.76
N ASN A 23 -6.70 11.03 -28.92
CA ASN A 23 -7.85 10.22 -29.32
C ASN A 23 -7.50 8.71 -29.45
N ASP A 24 -6.22 8.37 -29.61
CA ASP A 24 -5.72 7.00 -29.70
C ASP A 24 -5.04 6.51 -28.40
N ALA A 25 -5.22 7.20 -27.28
CA ALA A 25 -4.59 6.80 -26.02
C ALA A 25 -5.12 5.45 -25.52
N ILE A 26 -4.21 4.47 -25.40
CA ILE A 26 -4.50 3.16 -24.82
C ILE A 26 -4.58 3.31 -23.29
N VAL A 27 -5.81 3.35 -22.76
CA VAL A 27 -6.03 3.39 -21.30
C VAL A 27 -5.74 2.00 -20.71
N PRO A 28 -4.86 1.89 -19.70
CA PRO A 28 -4.49 0.61 -19.13
C PRO A 28 -5.68 -0.10 -18.48
N SER A 29 -5.74 -1.41 -18.68
CA SER A 29 -6.71 -2.27 -18.01
C SER A 29 -6.42 -2.41 -16.53
N SER A 30 -7.43 -2.81 -15.77
CA SER A 30 -7.32 -3.16 -14.35
C SER A 30 -6.24 -4.21 -14.07
N LYS A 31 -6.04 -5.18 -14.99
CA LYS A 31 -4.98 -6.19 -14.88
C LYS A 31 -3.58 -5.60 -15.04
N GLN A 32 -3.41 -4.68 -15.99
CA GLN A 32 -2.13 -4.00 -16.20
C GLN A 32 -1.78 -3.11 -15.00
N LEU A 33 -2.76 -2.35 -14.49
CA LEU A 33 -2.60 -1.54 -13.29
C LEU A 33 -2.28 -2.40 -12.06
N SER A 34 -2.93 -3.56 -11.90
CA SER A 34 -2.62 -4.48 -10.82
C SER A 34 -1.16 -4.95 -10.90
N LYS A 35 -0.71 -5.43 -12.06
CA LYS A 35 0.69 -5.87 -12.23
C LYS A 35 1.69 -4.75 -11.95
N GLN A 36 1.38 -3.53 -12.36
CA GLN A 36 2.23 -2.38 -12.10
C GLN A 36 2.27 -2.03 -10.60
N LEU A 37 1.14 -2.15 -9.90
CA LEU A 37 1.10 -2.00 -8.44
C LEU A 37 1.93 -3.09 -7.74
N ASP A 38 1.85 -4.34 -8.19
CA ASP A 38 2.64 -5.44 -7.65
C ASP A 38 4.15 -5.16 -7.82
N LEU A 39 4.58 -4.73 -9.01
CA LEU A 39 5.98 -4.36 -9.25
C LEU A 39 6.43 -3.17 -8.40
N ASN A 40 5.59 -2.14 -8.28
CA ASN A 40 5.90 -0.99 -7.44
C ASN A 40 5.98 -1.38 -5.96
N TYR A 41 5.15 -2.32 -5.52
CA TYR A 41 5.18 -2.85 -4.18
C TYR A 41 6.49 -3.60 -3.90
N GLU A 42 6.94 -4.48 -4.81
CA GLU A 42 8.23 -5.17 -4.68
C GLU A 42 9.42 -4.20 -4.61
N LEU A 43 9.41 -3.15 -5.44
CA LEU A 43 10.43 -2.10 -5.39
C LEU A 43 10.39 -1.33 -4.07
N TYR A 44 9.19 -1.03 -3.57
CA TYR A 44 9.00 -0.36 -2.29
C TYR A 44 9.48 -1.21 -1.12
N VAL A 45 9.17 -2.51 -1.12
CA VAL A 45 9.67 -3.48 -0.11
C VAL A 45 11.19 -3.51 -0.13
N SER A 46 11.81 -3.65 -1.31
CA SER A 46 13.27 -3.66 -1.45
C SER A 46 13.91 -2.35 -0.93
N MET A 47 13.33 -1.20 -1.27
CA MET A 47 13.78 0.11 -0.76
C MET A 47 13.68 0.18 0.77
N LEU A 48 12.54 -0.23 1.35
CA LEU A 48 12.33 -0.24 2.79
C LEU A 48 13.28 -1.18 3.52
N THR A 49 13.47 -2.40 3.02
CA THR A 49 14.41 -3.37 3.63
C THR A 49 15.83 -2.79 3.67
N ASN A 50 16.25 -2.11 2.60
CA ASN A 50 17.55 -1.43 2.56
C ASN A 50 17.65 -0.24 3.52
N LEU A 51 16.55 0.48 3.76
CA LEU A 51 16.51 1.57 4.74
C LEU A 51 16.58 1.02 6.16
N ILE A 52 15.71 0.06 6.50
CA ILE A 52 15.66 -0.64 7.79
C ILE A 52 17.04 -1.22 8.15
N ALA A 53 17.71 -1.87 7.20
CA ALA A 53 19.04 -2.46 7.43
C ALA A 53 20.14 -1.44 7.76
N LYS A 54 19.96 -0.16 7.42
CA LYS A 54 20.93 0.92 7.69
C LYS A 54 20.68 1.64 9.01
N HIS A 55 19.57 1.36 9.68
CA HIS A 55 19.18 2.05 10.91
C HIS A 55 19.49 1.25 12.17
N ASP A 56 20.09 1.91 13.15
CA ASP A 56 20.40 1.32 14.45
C ASP A 56 19.15 1.16 15.34
N TYR A 57 18.13 2.00 15.14
CA TYR A 57 16.92 2.03 15.96
C TYR A 57 15.66 2.10 15.10
N ILE A 58 14.72 1.23 15.40
CA ILE A 58 13.43 1.11 14.70
C ILE A 58 12.34 0.97 15.76
N CYS A 59 11.30 1.78 15.64
CA CYS A 59 10.09 1.62 16.42
C CYS A 59 9.00 1.03 15.53
N ALA A 60 8.19 0.12 16.06
CA ALA A 60 7.09 -0.49 15.34
C ALA A 60 5.81 -0.34 16.16
N THR A 61 4.75 0.15 15.53
CA THR A 61 3.41 0.21 16.13
C THR A 61 2.50 -0.73 15.36
N ALA A 62 1.77 -1.56 16.11
CA ALA A 62 0.73 -2.41 15.54
C ALA A 62 -0.64 -1.93 16.02
N ASP A 63 -1.48 -1.55 15.07
CA ASP A 63 -2.88 -1.22 15.31
C ASP A 63 -3.74 -2.45 15.01
N ILE A 64 -4.51 -2.90 16.00
CA ILE A 64 -5.41 -4.04 15.86
C ILE A 64 -6.85 -3.53 16.00
N TRP A 65 -7.68 -3.82 15.01
CA TRP A 65 -9.10 -3.49 15.06
C TRP A 65 -9.94 -4.64 14.51
N SER A 66 -11.20 -4.70 14.91
CA SER A 66 -12.15 -5.69 14.39
C SER A 66 -13.30 -4.99 13.70
N ALA A 67 -13.77 -5.58 12.60
CA ALA A 67 -15.01 -5.23 11.93
C ALA A 67 -15.85 -6.51 11.74
N ASN A 68 -17.03 -6.40 11.12
CA ASN A 68 -17.99 -7.49 11.03
C ASN A 68 -17.36 -8.81 10.54
N ASN A 69 -17.26 -9.81 11.43
CA ASN A 69 -16.61 -11.12 11.22
C ASN A 69 -15.16 -11.10 10.70
N ARG A 70 -14.41 -10.01 10.87
CA ARG A 70 -13.00 -9.90 10.48
C ARG A 70 -12.20 -9.12 11.50
N SER A 71 -11.00 -9.60 11.80
CA SER A 71 -10.01 -8.84 12.54
C SER A 71 -8.93 -8.36 11.59
N TYR A 72 -8.35 -7.21 11.89
CA TYR A 72 -7.34 -6.55 11.09
C TYR A 72 -6.16 -6.17 11.97
N MET A 73 -4.95 -6.29 11.41
CA MET A 73 -3.73 -5.82 12.04
C MET A 73 -2.97 -4.97 11.02
N GLY A 74 -2.84 -3.68 11.31
CA GLY A 74 -1.96 -2.76 10.60
C GLY A 74 -0.63 -2.65 11.33
N ILE A 75 0.48 -2.80 10.64
CA ILE A 75 1.81 -2.59 11.21
C ILE A 75 2.48 -1.41 10.50
N GLN A 76 2.92 -0.44 11.30
CA GLN A 76 3.63 0.75 10.86
C GLN A 76 5.01 0.81 11.53
N TYR A 77 6.07 1.02 10.75
CA TYR A 77 7.40 1.35 11.27
C TYR A 77 7.57 2.87 11.37
N LEU A 78 8.27 3.25 12.42
CA LEU A 78 8.79 4.57 12.69
C LEU A 78 10.32 4.46 12.70
N LEU A 79 10.97 5.11 11.72
CA LEU A 79 12.42 5.18 11.63
C LEU A 79 12.89 6.53 12.19
N ILE A 80 13.82 6.48 13.15
CA ILE A 80 14.38 7.67 13.81
C ILE A 80 15.83 7.85 13.36
N PHE A 81 16.13 8.95 12.68
CA PHE A 81 17.50 9.31 12.29
C PHE A 81 18.19 10.12 13.40
N MET A 82 19.15 9.51 14.08
CA MET A 82 19.89 10.14 15.20
C MET A 82 20.70 11.37 14.77
N HIS A 83 21.16 11.43 13.50
CA HIS A 83 22.01 12.53 13.02
C HIS A 83 21.22 13.77 12.53
N THR A 84 19.91 13.65 12.31
CA THR A 84 19.11 14.72 11.70
C THR A 84 17.77 15.00 12.38
N ILE A 85 17.38 14.23 13.42
CA ILE A 85 16.07 14.32 14.08
C ILE A 85 14.93 14.36 13.03
N ASN A 86 15.08 13.59 11.94
CA ASN A 86 14.00 13.36 10.99
C ASN A 86 13.29 12.07 11.36
N ILE A 87 11.97 12.13 11.29
CA ILE A 87 11.05 11.07 11.67
C ILE A 87 10.29 10.66 10.41
N ASP A 88 10.59 9.47 9.91
CA ASP A 88 9.89 8.90 8.75
C ASP A 88 8.97 7.76 9.18
N TYR A 89 7.75 7.78 8.64
CA TYR A 89 6.71 6.80 8.92
C TYR A 89 6.44 5.94 7.68
N PHE A 90 6.48 4.62 7.84
CA PHE A 90 6.25 3.68 6.75
C PHE A 90 5.21 2.64 7.14
N ILE A 91 4.18 2.47 6.32
CA ILE A 91 3.19 1.40 6.49
C ILE A 91 3.70 0.18 5.72
N ILE A 92 3.88 -0.93 6.42
CA ILE A 92 4.44 -2.16 5.82
C ILE A 92 3.31 -3.04 5.33
N ASN A 93 2.32 -3.26 6.20
CA ASN A 93 1.27 -4.22 5.94
C ASN A 93 -0.02 -3.92 6.70
N CYS A 94 -1.13 -4.34 6.11
CA CYS A 94 -2.46 -4.33 6.70
C CYS A 94 -3.13 -5.65 6.35
N ASP A 95 -3.07 -6.60 7.28
CA ASP A 95 -3.58 -7.95 7.07
C ASP A 95 -4.99 -8.08 7.65
N SER A 96 -5.84 -8.85 6.95
CA SER A 96 -7.14 -9.26 7.47
C SER A 96 -7.13 -10.74 7.83
N PHE A 97 -7.61 -11.06 9.03
CA PHE A 97 -7.73 -12.41 9.55
C PHE A 97 -9.20 -12.79 9.69
N VAL A 98 -9.54 -14.01 9.27
CA VAL A 98 -10.85 -14.62 9.44
C VAL A 98 -10.69 -15.82 10.37
N GLY A 99 -11.24 -15.74 11.57
CA GLY A 99 -11.37 -16.91 12.46
C GLY A 99 -10.14 -17.35 13.26
N MET A 100 -9.06 -16.57 13.34
CA MET A 100 -7.94 -16.83 14.26
C MET A 100 -7.56 -15.55 15.01
N THR A 101 -8.29 -15.25 16.09
CA THR A 101 -7.75 -14.42 17.17
C THR A 101 -7.03 -15.37 18.11
N CYS A 102 -5.69 -15.39 18.09
CA CYS A 102 -4.94 -15.98 19.18
C CYS A 102 -5.35 -15.25 20.48
N HIS A 103 -5.86 -16.01 21.46
CA HIS A 103 -5.99 -15.51 22.83
C HIS A 103 -4.58 -15.16 23.32
N PHE A 104 -4.28 -13.86 23.40
CA PHE A 104 -3.15 -13.39 24.20
C PHE A 104 -3.53 -13.57 25.66
N ILE A 105 -2.96 -14.59 26.30
CA ILE A 105 -2.87 -14.74 27.76
C ILE A 105 -1.70 -13.88 28.23
#